data_AF-A0A7S0Y2R8-F1
#
_entry.id   AF-A0A7S0Y2R8-F1
#
_cell.length_a   1.000
_cell.length_b   1.000
_cell.length_c   1.000
_cell.angle_alpha   90.00
_cell.angle_beta   90.00
_cell.angle_gamma   90.00
#
_symmetry.space_group_name_H-M   'P 1'
#
loop_
_entity.id
_entity.type
_entity.pdbx_description
1 polymer ?
#
loop_
_entity_poly.entity_id
_entity_poly.type
_entity_poly.pdbx_seq_one_letter_code
_entity_poly.pdbx_strand_id
1 'polypeptide(L)'
;PIQSLDQLHVQAALAYDLLLDLVVQLGQQHCGLFRFRDPGELGEGDYCTRAPCFGPWDGSLATMHRYKLGGTKPVASCITKLDTAYMGDVSRLLDVCRETLYFDRLSDIEACLNSIWTNKSIEVVRVKSTMSLDLADPSSSSLLFAGYRFVSVSLRLNGISWANTLAVDTHICELLLVPTSVAKVQIPAFRAAYREWRTHKRSRMNAARLIKGFGKLLVC
;
A
#
# COMPACT_ATOMS: atom_id res chain seq x y z
N PRO A 1 5.12 18.50 -11.71
CA PRO A 1 5.66 17.24 -11.14
C PRO A 1 6.28 17.48 -9.76
N ILE A 2 6.00 16.63 -8.76
CA ILE A 2 6.63 16.73 -7.44
C ILE A 2 8.10 16.31 -7.57
N GLN A 3 9.01 17.21 -7.21
CA GLN A 3 10.46 16.99 -7.28
C GLN A 3 11.13 16.97 -5.91
N SER A 4 10.43 17.45 -4.87
CA SER A 4 10.92 17.47 -3.48
C SER A 4 10.32 16.31 -2.68
N LEU A 5 11.18 15.55 -2.00
CA LEU A 5 10.74 14.50 -1.08
C LEU A 5 10.02 15.11 0.14
N ASP A 6 10.45 16.27 0.62
CA ASP A 6 9.82 16.94 1.76
C ASP A 6 8.39 17.36 1.41
N GLN A 7 8.20 17.95 0.23
CA GLN A 7 6.87 18.29 -0.28
C GLN A 7 5.98 17.05 -0.36
N LEU A 8 6.51 15.95 -0.91
CA LEU A 8 5.76 14.70 -1.03
C LEU A 8 5.36 14.16 0.35
N HIS A 9 6.24 14.27 1.34
CA HIS A 9 6.02 13.75 2.69
C HIS A 9 5.01 14.58 3.48
N VAL A 10 5.08 15.91 3.38
CA VAL A 10 4.08 16.82 3.97
C VAL A 10 2.69 16.56 3.37
N GLN A 11 2.59 16.45 2.05
CA GLN A 11 1.33 16.11 1.40
C GLN A 11 0.81 14.74 1.81
N ALA A 12 1.69 13.75 1.98
CA ALA A 12 1.30 12.42 2.45
C ALA A 12 0.72 12.45 3.86
N ALA A 13 1.31 13.23 4.77
CA ALA A 13 0.81 13.38 6.13
C ALA A 13 -0.59 14.01 6.16
N LEU A 14 -0.81 15.04 5.34
CA LEU A 14 -2.11 15.71 5.22
C LEU A 14 -3.17 14.84 4.51
N ALA A 15 -2.76 14.05 3.52
CA ALA A 15 -3.67 13.15 2.80
C ALA A 15 -4.06 11.90 3.60
N TYR A 16 -3.29 11.57 4.66
CA TYR A 16 -3.45 10.33 5.38
C TYR A 16 -4.80 10.20 6.10
N ASP A 17 -5.28 11.28 6.72
CA ASP A 17 -6.58 11.27 7.41
C ASP A 17 -7.72 11.01 6.42
N LEU A 18 -7.66 11.62 5.24
CA LEU A 18 -8.63 11.40 4.15
C LEU A 18 -8.60 9.97 3.64
N LEU A 19 -7.41 9.37 3.52
CA LEU A 19 -7.26 7.97 3.17
C LEU A 19 -7.88 7.06 4.24
N LEU A 20 -7.60 7.34 5.51
CA LEU A 20 -8.07 6.53 6.62
C LEU A 20 -9.60 6.52 6.69
N ASP A 21 -10.24 7.68 6.54
CA ASP A 21 -11.70 7.79 6.48
C ASP A 21 -12.30 6.95 5.34
N LEU A 22 -11.72 7.04 4.14
CA LEU A 22 -12.13 6.21 3.01
C LEU A 22 -11.99 4.71 3.32
N VAL A 23 -10.85 4.30 3.89
CA VAL A 23 -10.57 2.89 4.19
C VAL A 23 -11.53 2.35 5.25
N VAL A 24 -11.87 3.17 6.25
CA VAL A 24 -12.88 2.83 7.26
C VAL A 24 -14.25 2.62 6.61
N GLN A 25 -14.69 3.52 5.73
CA GLN A 25 -15.96 3.39 5.02
C GLN A 25 -16.01 2.13 4.15
N LEU A 26 -14.97 1.89 3.37
CA LEU A 26 -14.85 0.68 2.54
C LEU A 26 -14.87 -0.60 3.39
N GLY A 27 -14.17 -0.59 4.53
CA GLY A 27 -14.17 -1.71 5.47
C GLY A 27 -15.54 -2.01 6.05
N GLN A 28 -16.31 -0.98 6.43
CA GLN A 28 -17.68 -1.14 6.92
C GLN A 28 -18.62 -1.68 5.84
N GLN A 29 -18.49 -1.17 4.60
CA GLN A 29 -19.38 -1.54 3.50
C GLN A 29 -19.12 -2.96 2.97
N HIS A 30 -17.87 -3.43 3.02
CA HIS A 30 -17.43 -4.65 2.35
C HIS A 30 -16.81 -5.69 3.27
N CYS A 31 -17.18 -5.71 4.56
CA CYS A 31 -16.65 -6.69 5.52
C CYS A 31 -15.10 -6.67 5.64
N GLY A 32 -14.50 -5.50 5.40
CA GLY A 32 -13.06 -5.32 5.55
C GLY A 32 -12.66 -5.30 7.03
N LEU A 33 -11.47 -5.80 7.28
CA LEU A 33 -10.93 -6.05 8.61
C LEU A 33 -9.70 -5.19 8.88
N PHE A 34 -9.57 -4.77 10.13
CA PHE A 34 -8.38 -4.08 10.63
C PHE A 34 -7.58 -5.02 11.50
N ARG A 35 -6.24 -4.87 11.46
CA ARG A 35 -5.33 -5.66 12.27
C ARG A 35 -5.08 -4.95 13.60
N PHE A 36 -5.13 -5.69 14.70
CA PHE A 36 -4.74 -5.14 16.01
C PHE A 36 -3.24 -4.88 16.08
N ARG A 37 -2.86 -3.88 16.88
CA ARG A 37 -1.46 -3.62 17.20
C ARG A 37 -0.91 -4.75 18.07
N ASP A 38 -1.64 -5.10 19.13
CA ASP A 38 -1.25 -6.06 20.16
C ASP A 38 -2.39 -7.08 20.41
N PRO A 39 -2.57 -8.07 19.50
CA PRO A 39 -3.71 -9.00 19.56
C PRO A 39 -3.76 -9.88 20.83
N GLY A 40 -2.62 -10.05 21.53
CA GLY A 40 -2.51 -10.91 22.71
C GLY A 40 -3.03 -10.31 24.02
N GLU A 41 -3.16 -8.99 24.14
CA GLU A 41 -3.48 -8.35 25.44
C GLU A 41 -4.98 -8.36 25.76
N LEU A 42 -5.85 -8.55 24.77
CA LEU A 42 -7.30 -8.47 24.93
C LEU A 42 -8.04 -9.81 24.72
N GLY A 43 -7.31 -10.90 24.47
CA GLY A 43 -7.92 -12.19 24.07
C GLY A 43 -8.62 -12.14 22.72
N GLU A 44 -8.30 -11.14 21.90
CA GLU A 44 -8.91 -10.87 20.60
C GLU A 44 -8.19 -11.65 19.50
N GLY A 45 -8.93 -12.05 18.45
CA GLY A 45 -8.29 -12.59 17.24
C GLY A 45 -7.40 -11.55 16.57
N ASP A 46 -6.48 -11.96 15.68
CA ASP A 46 -5.54 -11.06 14.99
C ASP A 46 -6.20 -9.90 14.18
N TYR A 47 -7.48 -10.04 13.86
CA TYR A 47 -8.26 -9.17 12.98
C TYR A 47 -9.66 -8.96 13.56
N CYS A 48 -10.26 -7.80 13.26
CA CYS A 48 -11.62 -7.47 13.68
C CYS A 48 -12.45 -6.95 12.51
N THR A 49 -13.68 -7.46 12.37
CA THR A 49 -14.78 -6.76 11.67
C THR A 49 -15.26 -5.66 12.60
N ARG A 50 -15.48 -4.47 12.07
CA ARG A 50 -15.87 -3.33 12.91
C ARG A 50 -17.27 -3.46 13.51
N ALA A 51 -18.19 -4.14 12.81
CA ALA A 51 -19.62 -4.00 13.04
C ALA A 51 -20.16 -4.39 14.45
N PRO A 52 -19.59 -5.33 15.22
CA PRO A 52 -20.10 -5.61 16.57
C PRO A 52 -19.24 -5.06 17.73
N CYS A 53 -17.96 -4.77 17.52
CA CYS A 53 -17.00 -4.60 18.63
C CYS A 53 -16.55 -3.16 18.87
N PHE A 54 -16.86 -2.24 17.95
CA PHE A 54 -16.44 -0.86 17.98
C PHE A 54 -17.58 0.02 17.49
N GLY A 55 -17.95 1.02 18.27
CA GLY A 55 -18.89 2.05 17.83
C GLY A 55 -18.41 2.82 16.58
N PRO A 56 -19.09 3.94 16.26
CA PRO A 56 -18.70 4.84 15.18
C PRO A 56 -17.22 5.22 15.23
N TRP A 57 -16.62 5.54 14.09
CA TRP A 57 -15.26 6.08 14.10
C TRP A 57 -15.32 7.48 14.68
N ASP A 58 -14.78 7.63 15.88
CA ASP A 58 -14.72 8.91 16.57
C ASP A 58 -13.37 9.62 16.35
N GLY A 59 -12.45 9.01 15.59
CA GLY A 59 -11.10 9.53 15.40
C GLY A 59 -10.28 9.61 16.69
N SER A 60 -10.71 8.95 17.78
CA SER A 60 -10.04 9.09 19.07
C SER A 60 -8.66 8.42 19.05
N LEU A 61 -7.73 9.03 19.81
CA LEU A 61 -6.39 8.47 20.04
C LEU A 61 -6.48 7.02 20.55
N ALA A 62 -7.43 6.72 21.44
CA ALA A 62 -7.64 5.36 21.94
C ALA A 62 -7.91 4.35 20.83
N THR A 63 -8.78 4.71 19.86
CA THR A 63 -9.05 3.87 18.69
C THR A 63 -7.81 3.73 17.79
N MET A 64 -7.07 4.82 17.54
CA MET A 64 -5.85 4.78 16.73
C MET A 64 -4.72 3.95 17.35
N HIS A 65 -4.61 3.91 18.68
CA HIS A 65 -3.59 3.12 19.38
C HIS A 65 -3.86 1.62 19.34
N ARG A 66 -5.14 1.21 19.25
CA ARG A 66 -5.54 -0.21 19.25
C ARG A 66 -5.21 -0.94 17.95
N TYR A 67 -5.18 -0.22 16.83
CA TYR A 67 -4.95 -0.82 15.52
C TYR A 67 -3.55 -0.58 14.97
N LYS A 68 -3.13 -1.50 14.11
CA LYS A 68 -1.94 -1.35 13.29
C LYS A 68 -2.30 -0.59 12.01
N LEU A 69 -2.24 0.73 12.11
CA LEU A 69 -2.41 1.62 10.97
C LEU A 69 -1.11 1.74 10.16
N GLY A 70 -1.24 2.02 8.86
CA GLY A 70 -0.12 2.13 7.92
C GLY A 70 0.70 3.40 8.08
N GLY A 71 0.04 4.55 8.24
CA GLY A 71 0.67 5.86 8.39
C GLY A 71 1.48 6.30 7.17
N THR A 72 2.33 7.31 7.38
CA THR A 72 3.29 7.76 6.38
C THR A 72 4.59 6.95 6.45
N LYS A 73 5.11 6.59 5.28
CA LYS A 73 6.37 5.86 5.14
C LYS A 73 7.54 6.67 5.73
N PRO A 74 8.44 6.08 6.53
CA PRO A 74 9.59 6.80 7.05
C PRO A 74 10.50 7.36 5.94
N VAL A 75 10.99 8.59 6.10
CA VAL A 75 11.85 9.28 5.12
C VAL A 75 13.05 8.43 4.68
N ALA A 76 13.75 7.79 5.63
CA ALA A 76 14.88 6.91 5.32
C ALA A 76 14.50 5.73 4.40
N SER A 77 13.26 5.21 4.52
CA SER A 77 12.74 4.18 3.64
C SER A 77 12.37 4.73 2.25
N CYS A 78 11.93 5.99 2.17
CA CYS A 78 11.72 6.68 0.89
C CYS A 78 13.03 6.89 0.14
N ILE A 79 14.07 7.43 0.80
CA ILE A 79 15.40 7.65 0.22
C ILE A 79 15.97 6.34 -0.33
N THR A 80 15.97 5.27 0.48
CA THR A 80 16.42 3.94 0.03
C THR A 80 15.67 3.48 -1.22
N LYS A 81 14.37 3.73 -1.32
CA LYS A 81 13.57 3.31 -2.48
C LYS A 81 13.84 4.18 -3.72
N LEU A 82 14.06 5.48 -3.53
CA LEU A 82 14.42 6.40 -4.62
C LEU A 82 15.73 6.00 -5.26
N ASP A 83 16.75 5.80 -4.44
CA ASP A 83 18.08 5.38 -4.90
C ASP A 83 18.00 4.03 -5.61
N THR A 84 17.40 3.03 -4.96
CA THR A 84 17.48 1.64 -5.45
C THR A 84 16.48 1.27 -6.56
N ALA A 85 15.37 2.00 -6.72
CA ALA A 85 14.29 1.60 -7.64
C ALA A 85 13.88 2.70 -8.63
N TYR A 86 14.07 3.97 -8.27
CA TYR A 86 13.53 5.09 -9.03
C TYR A 86 14.59 6.07 -9.55
N MET A 87 15.89 5.80 -9.34
CA MET A 87 16.99 6.64 -9.82
C MET A 87 16.85 8.10 -9.35
N GLY A 88 16.42 8.30 -8.11
CA GLY A 88 16.18 9.63 -7.54
C GLY A 88 14.86 10.29 -7.95
N ASP A 89 14.08 9.70 -8.86
CA ASP A 89 12.81 10.29 -9.31
C ASP A 89 11.70 10.18 -8.25
N VAL A 90 11.48 11.30 -7.55
CA VAL A 90 10.47 11.47 -6.49
C VAL A 90 9.05 11.21 -6.98
N SER A 91 8.75 11.55 -8.23
CA SER A 91 7.40 11.41 -8.79
C SER A 91 6.93 9.95 -8.88
N ARG A 92 7.84 8.99 -8.73
CA ARG A 92 7.57 7.54 -8.82
C ARG A 92 7.34 6.89 -7.45
N LEU A 93 7.47 7.65 -6.35
CA LEU A 93 7.11 7.20 -5.00
C LEU A 93 5.60 7.30 -4.76
N LEU A 94 4.88 6.23 -5.08
CA LEU A 94 3.42 6.18 -4.94
C LEU A 94 2.93 5.57 -3.62
N ASP A 95 3.84 5.13 -2.74
CA ASP A 95 3.53 4.39 -1.51
C ASP A 95 3.99 5.11 -0.24
N VAL A 96 4.01 6.46 -0.27
CA VAL A 96 4.37 7.28 0.90
C VAL A 96 3.21 7.32 1.89
N CYS A 97 1.99 7.57 1.41
CA CYS A 97 0.75 7.43 2.17
C CYS A 97 0.11 6.08 1.81
N ARG A 98 -0.08 5.19 2.79
CA ARG A 98 -0.62 3.85 2.52
C ARG A 98 -1.45 3.28 3.65
N GLU A 99 -2.44 2.48 3.27
CA GLU A 99 -3.26 1.70 4.20
C GLU A 99 -3.46 0.27 3.72
N THR A 100 -3.93 -0.58 4.63
CA THR A 100 -4.21 -1.99 4.34
C THR A 100 -5.53 -2.43 4.94
N LEU A 101 -6.39 -2.99 4.09
CA LEU A 101 -7.65 -3.60 4.47
C LEU A 101 -7.57 -5.11 4.24
N TYR A 102 -7.96 -5.88 5.26
CA TYR A 102 -7.89 -7.34 5.22
C TYR A 102 -9.28 -7.94 4.98
N PHE A 103 -9.34 -9.11 4.34
CA PHE A 103 -10.61 -9.76 4.01
C PHE A 103 -10.52 -11.26 4.20
N ASP A 104 -11.57 -11.87 4.76
CA ASP A 104 -11.65 -13.33 4.85
C ASP A 104 -12.06 -13.97 3.52
N ARG A 105 -12.86 -13.28 2.69
CA ARG A 105 -13.36 -13.79 1.41
C ARG A 105 -12.83 -12.96 0.23
N LEU A 106 -12.47 -13.62 -0.86
CA LEU A 106 -12.06 -12.95 -2.09
C LEU A 106 -13.20 -12.18 -2.76
N SER A 107 -14.44 -12.66 -2.61
CA SER A 107 -15.65 -11.96 -3.10
C SER A 107 -15.79 -10.55 -2.49
N ASP A 108 -15.37 -10.38 -1.25
CA ASP A 108 -15.48 -9.10 -0.55
C ASP A 108 -14.42 -8.10 -1.05
N ILE A 109 -13.23 -8.60 -1.44
CA ILE A 109 -12.21 -7.81 -2.15
C ILE A 109 -12.74 -7.35 -3.51
N GLU A 110 -13.38 -8.23 -4.27
CA GLU A 110 -13.98 -7.89 -5.58
C GLU A 110 -15.07 -6.84 -5.43
N ALA A 111 -15.99 -7.00 -4.47
CA ALA A 111 -17.02 -6.02 -4.18
C ALA A 111 -16.44 -4.65 -3.78
N CYS A 112 -15.40 -4.65 -2.93
CA CYS A 112 -14.69 -3.42 -2.53
C CYS A 112 -14.03 -2.73 -3.74
N LEU A 113 -13.36 -3.49 -4.61
CA LEU A 113 -12.76 -2.95 -5.84
C LEU A 113 -13.81 -2.32 -6.76
N ASN A 114 -14.97 -2.95 -6.91
CA ASN A 114 -16.06 -2.41 -7.73
C ASN A 114 -16.59 -1.07 -7.16
N SER A 115 -16.72 -0.97 -5.84
CA SER A 115 -17.09 0.30 -5.18
C SER A 115 -16.03 1.37 -5.38
N ILE A 116 -14.74 1.03 -5.27
CA ILE A 116 -13.64 1.96 -5.56
C ILE A 116 -13.72 2.46 -7.01
N TRP A 117 -13.94 1.55 -7.96
CA TRP A 117 -13.97 1.86 -9.39
C TRP A 117 -15.15 2.75 -9.79
N THR A 118 -16.28 2.59 -9.13
CA THR A 118 -17.52 3.34 -9.43
C THR A 118 -17.68 4.62 -8.63
N ASN A 119 -16.83 4.84 -7.62
CA ASN A 119 -16.87 6.04 -6.78
C ASN A 119 -16.25 7.24 -7.49
N LYS A 120 -17.09 8.24 -7.82
CA LYS A 120 -16.68 9.48 -8.50
C LYS A 120 -15.70 10.36 -7.71
N SER A 121 -15.56 10.13 -6.41
CA SER A 121 -14.64 10.87 -5.55
C SER A 121 -13.24 10.27 -5.50
N ILE A 122 -13.03 9.13 -6.17
CA ILE A 122 -11.78 8.39 -6.22
C ILE A 122 -11.33 8.32 -7.67
N GLU A 123 -10.12 8.80 -7.93
CA GLU A 123 -9.44 8.54 -9.20
C GLU A 123 -8.50 7.35 -9.02
N VAL A 124 -8.76 6.25 -9.73
CA VAL A 124 -7.86 5.10 -9.74
C VAL A 124 -6.71 5.37 -10.71
N VAL A 125 -5.52 5.58 -10.17
CA VAL A 125 -4.29 5.85 -10.94
C VAL A 125 -3.67 4.54 -11.44
N ARG A 126 -3.68 3.50 -10.61
CA ARG A 126 -3.09 2.21 -10.94
C ARG A 126 -3.67 1.09 -10.10
N VAL A 127 -3.89 -0.06 -10.73
CA VAL A 127 -4.16 -1.33 -10.03
C VAL A 127 -3.01 -2.30 -10.30
N LYS A 128 -2.59 -3.02 -9.26
CA LYS A 128 -1.63 -4.10 -9.35
C LYS A 128 -2.09 -5.28 -8.51
N SER A 129 -2.24 -6.45 -9.13
CA SER A 129 -2.52 -7.69 -8.41
C SER A 129 -1.28 -8.57 -8.33
N THR A 130 -1.02 -9.18 -7.17
CA THR A 130 -0.06 -10.27 -7.01
C THR A 130 -0.75 -11.61 -6.79
N MET A 131 -2.06 -11.67 -7.03
CA MET A 131 -2.88 -12.88 -6.88
C MET A 131 -2.77 -13.81 -8.09
N SER A 132 -2.37 -13.29 -9.25
CA SER A 132 -2.24 -14.09 -10.47
C SER A 132 -1.04 -15.05 -10.39
N LEU A 133 -1.29 -16.30 -10.79
CA LEU A 133 -0.25 -17.30 -11.03
C LEU A 133 0.29 -17.24 -12.45
N ASP A 134 -0.15 -16.27 -13.27
CA ASP A 134 0.27 -16.18 -14.66
C ASP A 134 1.80 -16.05 -14.75
N LEU A 135 2.42 -17.11 -15.26
CA LEU A 135 3.86 -17.21 -15.47
C LEU A 135 4.30 -16.44 -16.72
N ALA A 136 3.36 -16.08 -17.60
CA ALA A 136 3.61 -15.31 -18.82
C ALA A 136 3.78 -13.81 -18.57
N ASP A 137 3.24 -13.28 -17.45
CA ASP A 137 3.54 -11.92 -16.98
C ASP A 137 4.39 -11.96 -15.70
N PRO A 138 5.73 -11.80 -15.83
CA PRO A 138 6.62 -11.75 -14.67
C PRO A 138 6.22 -10.65 -13.68
N SER A 139 5.65 -9.53 -14.14
CA SER A 139 5.31 -8.41 -13.25
C SER A 139 4.14 -8.69 -12.30
N SER A 140 3.31 -9.68 -12.67
CA SER A 140 2.14 -10.15 -11.94
C SER A 140 2.36 -11.50 -11.24
N SER A 141 3.40 -12.25 -11.65
CA SER A 141 3.68 -13.58 -11.10
C SER A 141 3.94 -13.53 -9.59
N SER A 142 3.07 -14.24 -8.89
CA SER A 142 3.07 -14.43 -7.45
C SER A 142 4.38 -15.02 -6.86
N LEU A 143 5.19 -15.68 -7.71
CA LEU A 143 6.54 -16.18 -7.40
C LEU A 143 7.54 -15.04 -7.21
N LEU A 144 7.35 -13.90 -7.88
CA LEU A 144 8.17 -12.70 -7.69
C LEU A 144 7.78 -11.89 -6.45
N PHE A 145 6.85 -12.39 -5.63
CA PHE A 145 6.45 -11.73 -4.40
C PHE A 145 6.63 -12.62 -3.18
N ALA A 146 7.43 -13.69 -3.26
CA ALA A 146 7.75 -14.58 -2.12
C ALA A 146 6.50 -15.01 -1.32
N GLY A 147 5.40 -15.35 -2.03
CA GLY A 147 4.15 -15.78 -1.40
C GLY A 147 3.19 -14.66 -0.99
N TYR A 148 3.56 -13.38 -1.13
CA TYR A 148 2.63 -12.28 -0.85
C TYR A 148 1.53 -12.23 -1.92
N ARG A 149 0.27 -12.11 -1.45
CA ARG A 149 -0.93 -11.98 -2.30
C ARG A 149 -1.73 -10.78 -1.81
N PHE A 150 -1.93 -9.83 -2.71
CA PHE A 150 -2.75 -8.66 -2.45
C PHE A 150 -3.11 -7.99 -3.78
N VAL A 151 -4.11 -7.11 -3.73
CA VAL A 151 -4.34 -6.09 -4.75
C VAL A 151 -3.88 -4.75 -4.18
N SER A 152 -3.01 -4.05 -4.89
CA SER A 152 -2.59 -2.68 -4.60
C SER A 152 -3.35 -1.75 -5.54
N VAL A 153 -3.98 -0.74 -4.98
CA VAL A 153 -4.68 0.32 -5.70
C VAL A 153 -4.01 1.64 -5.35
N SER A 154 -3.37 2.27 -6.34
CA SER A 154 -2.91 3.64 -6.25
C SER A 154 -4.06 4.56 -6.64
N LEU A 155 -4.45 5.47 -5.77
CA LEU A 155 -5.63 6.32 -5.94
C LEU A 155 -5.36 7.78 -5.54
N ARG A 156 -6.16 8.70 -6.08
CA ARG A 156 -6.27 10.09 -5.63
C ARG A 156 -7.67 10.37 -5.11
N LEU A 157 -7.77 11.27 -4.15
CA LEU A 157 -9.02 11.66 -3.51
C LEU A 157 -9.43 13.06 -4.00
N ASN A 158 -9.94 13.14 -5.23
CA ASN A 158 -10.21 14.40 -5.92
C ASN A 158 -11.65 14.92 -5.76
N GLY A 159 -12.59 14.10 -5.26
CA GLY A 159 -13.97 14.51 -5.01
C GLY A 159 -14.23 15.11 -3.62
N ILE A 160 -13.20 15.26 -2.80
CA ILE A 160 -13.33 15.73 -1.42
C ILE A 160 -12.91 17.21 -1.35
N SER A 161 -13.82 18.11 -0.98
CA SER A 161 -13.56 19.57 -0.91
C SER A 161 -12.37 19.92 -0.03
N TRP A 162 -12.16 19.17 1.05
CA TRP A 162 -11.02 19.34 1.96
C TRP A 162 -9.68 18.99 1.32
N ALA A 163 -9.63 18.04 0.38
CA ALA A 163 -8.40 17.66 -0.31
C ALA A 163 -7.84 18.82 -1.16
N ASN A 164 -8.72 19.56 -1.83
CA ASN A 164 -8.35 20.78 -2.58
C ASN A 164 -7.85 21.89 -1.63
N THR A 165 -8.52 22.06 -0.48
CA THR A 165 -8.15 23.10 0.51
C THR A 165 -6.75 22.85 1.08
N LEU A 166 -6.40 21.58 1.29
CA LEU A 166 -5.07 21.17 1.76
C LEU A 166 -4.04 21.00 0.63
N ALA A 167 -4.42 21.21 -0.64
CA ALA A 167 -3.59 20.96 -1.82
C ALA A 167 -3.01 19.53 -1.88
N VAL A 168 -3.83 18.54 -1.50
CA VAL A 168 -3.52 17.10 -1.53
C VAL A 168 -4.41 16.29 -2.47
N ASP A 169 -5.30 16.93 -3.20
CA ASP A 169 -6.19 16.32 -4.21
C ASP A 169 -5.43 15.59 -5.32
N THR A 170 -4.18 16.00 -5.59
CA THR A 170 -3.29 15.35 -6.56
C THR A 170 -2.38 14.27 -5.95
N HIS A 171 -2.37 14.14 -4.61
CA HIS A 171 -1.52 13.19 -3.89
C HIS A 171 -2.01 11.76 -4.12
N ILE A 172 -1.06 10.84 -4.36
CA ILE A 172 -1.37 9.43 -4.61
C ILE A 172 -1.21 8.65 -3.31
N CYS A 173 -2.30 8.01 -2.90
CA CYS A 173 -2.36 7.07 -1.78
C CYS A 173 -2.31 5.63 -2.29
N GLU A 174 -1.73 4.71 -1.52
CA GLU A 174 -1.76 3.26 -1.80
C GLU A 174 -2.71 2.54 -0.84
N LEU A 175 -3.72 1.85 -1.37
CA LEU A 175 -4.54 0.92 -0.61
C LEU A 175 -4.17 -0.52 -0.97
N LEU A 176 -3.86 -1.32 0.03
CA LEU A 176 -3.68 -2.77 -0.13
C LEU A 176 -4.92 -3.54 0.34
N LEU A 177 -5.42 -4.44 -0.51
CA LEU A 177 -6.48 -5.39 -0.20
C LEU A 177 -5.88 -6.79 -0.06
N VAL A 178 -5.96 -7.37 1.15
CA VAL A 178 -5.16 -8.55 1.52
C VAL A 178 -6.04 -9.66 2.08
N PRO A 179 -5.98 -10.90 1.55
CA PRO A 179 -6.64 -12.05 2.17
C PRO A 179 -6.04 -12.36 3.55
N THR A 180 -6.86 -12.52 4.58
CA THR A 180 -6.40 -12.87 5.94
C THR A 180 -5.68 -14.21 5.97
N SER A 181 -6.14 -15.19 5.18
CA SER A 181 -5.49 -16.50 5.02
C SER A 181 -4.02 -16.38 4.62
N VAL A 182 -3.70 -15.40 3.76
CA VAL A 182 -2.33 -15.10 3.33
C VAL A 182 -1.59 -14.28 4.39
N ALA A 183 -2.23 -13.30 5.01
CA ALA A 183 -1.61 -12.47 6.02
C ALA A 183 -1.20 -13.26 7.29
N LYS A 184 -1.98 -14.29 7.67
CA LYS A 184 -1.72 -15.18 8.81
C LYS A 184 -0.47 -16.05 8.63
N VAL A 185 -0.18 -16.49 7.40
CA VAL A 185 1.00 -17.33 7.12
C VAL A 185 2.28 -16.52 6.87
N GLN A 186 2.18 -15.18 6.78
CA GLN A 186 3.34 -14.29 6.63
C GLN A 186 4.08 -14.11 7.96
N ILE A 187 4.78 -15.17 8.38
CA ILE A 187 5.66 -15.16 9.55
C ILE A 187 6.91 -14.28 9.30
N PRO A 188 7.59 -13.80 10.36
CA PRO A 188 8.79 -12.97 10.24
C PRO A 188 9.89 -13.55 9.34
N ALA A 189 10.04 -14.88 9.29
CA ALA A 189 10.97 -15.57 8.40
C ALA A 189 10.68 -15.28 6.90
N PHE A 190 9.41 -15.31 6.47
CA PHE A 190 9.03 -14.94 5.10
C PHE A 190 9.32 -13.46 4.79
N ARG A 191 9.15 -12.56 5.78
CA ARG A 191 9.51 -11.14 5.63
C ARG A 191 11.02 -10.95 5.47
N ALA A 192 11.84 -11.73 6.19
CA ALA A 192 13.29 -11.70 6.06
C ALA A 192 13.72 -12.23 4.68
N ALA A 193 13.23 -13.42 4.28
CA ALA A 193 13.50 -14.00 2.98
C ALA A 193 13.07 -13.09 1.82
N TYR A 194 11.93 -12.39 1.96
CA TYR A 194 11.48 -11.41 0.96
C TYR A 194 12.42 -10.22 0.85
N ARG A 195 12.90 -9.68 1.98
CA ARG A 195 13.86 -8.58 1.99
C ARG A 195 15.16 -8.99 1.31
N GLU A 196 15.67 -10.17 1.64
CA GLU A 196 16.88 -10.73 1.05
C GLU A 196 16.74 -10.99 -0.45
N TRP A 197 15.63 -11.60 -0.88
CA TRP A 197 15.31 -11.81 -2.28
C TRP A 197 15.21 -10.47 -3.04
N ARG A 198 14.58 -9.45 -2.45
CA ARG A 198 14.51 -8.11 -3.05
C ARG A 198 15.89 -7.50 -3.23
N THR A 199 16.76 -7.62 -2.24
CA THR A 199 18.15 -7.14 -2.33
C THR A 199 18.89 -7.85 -3.47
N HIS A 200 18.81 -9.18 -3.55
CA HIS A 200 19.46 -9.95 -4.62
C HIS A 200 18.90 -9.66 -6.01
N LYS A 201 17.57 -9.58 -6.17
CA LYS A 201 16.94 -9.21 -7.45
C LYS A 201 17.35 -7.80 -7.88
N ARG A 202 17.44 -6.86 -6.93
CA ARG A 202 17.92 -5.48 -7.19
C ARG A 202 19.36 -5.47 -7.66
N SER A 203 20.26 -6.21 -7.03
CA SER A 203 21.67 -6.33 -7.46
C SER A 203 21.78 -6.87 -8.90
N ARG A 204 20.98 -7.89 -9.26
CA ARG A 204 20.95 -8.44 -10.63
C ARG A 204 20.39 -7.46 -11.66
N MET A 205 19.35 -6.70 -11.32
CA MET A 205 18.81 -5.67 -12.22
C MET A 205 19.76 -4.48 -12.39
N ASN A 206 20.46 -4.07 -11.32
CA ASN A 206 21.45 -3.00 -11.37
C ASN A 206 22.68 -3.42 -12.21
N ALA A 207 23.16 -4.67 -12.06
CA ALA A 207 24.22 -5.23 -12.91
C ALA A 207 23.79 -5.28 -14.39
N ALA A 208 22.59 -5.77 -14.70
CA ALA A 208 22.07 -5.80 -16.06
C ALA A 208 21.89 -4.41 -16.69
N ARG A 209 21.61 -3.38 -15.87
CA ARG A 209 21.49 -1.98 -16.32
C ARG A 209 22.84 -1.29 -16.47
N LEU A 210 23.83 -1.58 -15.62
CA LEU A 210 25.23 -1.16 -15.81
C LEU A 210 25.80 -1.68 -17.13
N ILE A 211 25.57 -2.96 -17.45
CA ILE A 211 25.98 -3.57 -18.72
C ILE A 211 25.31 -2.86 -19.91
N LYS A 212 24.02 -2.53 -19.83
CA LYS A 212 23.31 -1.76 -20.87
C LYS A 212 23.75 -0.29 -20.97
N GLY A 213 24.18 0.32 -19.86
CA GLY A 213 24.72 1.68 -19.82
C GLY A 213 26.12 1.76 -20.44
N PHE A 214 26.98 0.79 -20.17
CA PHE A 214 28.31 0.67 -20.81
C PHE A 214 28.21 0.37 -22.31
N GLY A 215 27.21 -0.42 -22.74
CA GLY A 215 26.96 -0.66 -24.17
C GLY A 215 26.57 0.59 -24.97
N LYS A 216 26.12 1.67 -24.32
CA LYS A 216 25.88 2.97 -24.97
C LYS A 216 27.10 3.90 -24.98
N LEU A 217 28.10 3.66 -24.13
CA LEU A 217 29.33 4.44 -24.05
C LEU A 217 30.46 3.91 -24.95
N LEU A 218 30.30 2.72 -25.53
CA LEU A 218 31.24 2.10 -26.48
C LEU A 218 30.83 2.26 -27.95
N VAL A 219 29.84 3.10 -28.25
CA VAL A 219 29.40 3.45 -29.62
C VAL A 219 29.43 4.97 -29.84
N CYS A 220 30.39 5.65 -29.23
CA CYS A 220 30.74 7.03 -29.56
C CYS A 220 32.19 7.07 -30.02
#